data_AF-A0A3P7FQW2-F1
#
_entry.id   AF-A0A3P7FQW2-F1
#
_cell.length_a   1.000
_cell.length_b   1.000
_cell.length_c   1.000
_cell.angle_alpha   90.00
_cell.angle_beta   90.00
_cell.angle_gamma   90.00
#
_symmetry.space_group_name_H-M   'P 1'
#
loop_
_entity.id
_entity.type
_entity.pdbx_description
1 polymer ?
#
loop_
_entity_poly.entity_id
_entity_poly.type
_entity_poly.pdbx_seq_one_letter_code
_entity_poly.pdbx_strand_id
1 'polypeptide(L)'
;MGGDRLHECYNCQGSTPNCNDVCEGRYCYKAEFIADGYATVKRGCLNETDGGIQIGLCEETPSNLPGSDLRAVERMCVCTTDKCNLASTHSAFINLFVVVIASFIFYNL
;
A
#
# COMPACT_ATOMS: atom_id res chain seq x y z
N MET A 1 23.84 -11.61 -0.88
CA MET A 1 24.34 -10.23 -1.07
C MET A 1 23.14 -9.38 -1.47
N GLY A 2 22.51 -8.67 -0.53
CA GLY A 2 21.34 -7.82 -0.81
C GLY A 2 21.15 -6.71 0.22
N GLY A 3 22.20 -6.42 1.01
CA GLY A 3 22.18 -5.44 2.08
C GLY A 3 22.44 -4.02 1.55
N ASP A 4 21.76 -3.07 2.17
CA ASP A 4 22.12 -1.65 2.29
C ASP A 4 21.71 -0.68 1.17
N ARG A 5 20.86 -1.09 0.21
CA ARG A 5 20.19 -0.04 -0.59
C ARG A 5 19.06 0.57 0.24
N LEU A 6 19.22 1.84 0.58
CA LEU A 6 18.13 2.68 1.07
C LEU A 6 17.24 3.09 -0.11
N HIS A 7 15.94 3.19 0.17
CA HIS A 7 14.91 3.63 -0.74
C HIS A 7 14.32 4.95 -0.26
N GLU A 8 14.10 5.88 -1.18
CA GLU A 8 13.39 7.13 -0.89
C GLU A 8 11.89 6.84 -0.82
N CYS A 9 11.26 7.06 0.32
CA CYS A 9 9.83 6.79 0.55
C CYS A 9 9.09 8.08 0.90
N TYR A 10 7.79 8.16 0.59
CA TYR A 10 6.96 9.24 1.13
C TYR A 10 6.79 9.09 2.64
N ASN A 11 6.84 10.21 3.36
CA ASN A 11 6.76 10.28 4.81
C ASN A 11 5.66 11.22 5.28
N CYS A 12 4.41 10.78 5.16
CA CYS A 12 3.25 11.60 5.50
C CYS A 12 2.56 11.07 6.75
N GLN A 13 2.27 11.98 7.68
CA GLN A 13 1.41 11.71 8.81
C GLN A 13 -0.04 11.52 8.36
N GLY A 14 -0.82 10.77 9.15
CA GLY A 14 -2.24 10.53 8.86
C GLY A 14 -3.08 11.82 8.79
N SER A 15 -2.67 12.88 9.48
CA SER A 15 -3.33 14.20 9.43
C SER A 15 -3.09 14.95 8.11
N THR A 16 -2.02 14.62 7.40
CA THR A 16 -1.58 15.34 6.18
C THR A 16 -1.21 14.33 5.09
N PRO A 17 -2.16 13.54 4.59
CA PRO A 17 -1.88 12.38 3.74
C PRO A 17 -1.35 12.76 2.34
N ASN A 18 -1.46 14.02 1.92
CA ASN A 18 -0.99 14.51 0.61
C ASN A 18 0.30 15.33 0.72
N CYS A 19 1.09 15.11 1.77
CA CYS A 19 2.39 15.76 1.91
C CYS A 19 3.39 15.28 0.82
N ASN A 20 4.47 16.04 0.64
CA ASN A 20 5.57 15.67 -0.26
C ASN A 20 6.86 15.34 0.51
N ASP A 21 6.76 15.19 1.84
CA ASP A 21 7.91 14.86 2.66
C ASP A 21 8.41 13.46 2.33
N VAL A 22 9.72 13.28 2.40
CA VAL A 22 10.39 12.02 2.09
C VAL A 22 11.31 11.60 3.22
N CYS A 23 11.57 10.30 3.30
CA CYS A 23 12.57 9.69 4.17
C CYS A 23 13.32 8.60 3.40
N GLU A 24 14.45 8.17 3.94
CA GLU A 24 15.22 7.04 3.41
C GLU A 24 15.15 5.85 4.38
N GLY A 25 14.88 4.66 3.86
CA GLY A 25 14.83 3.43 4.66
C GLY A 25 14.97 2.17 3.82
N ARG A 26 15.12 1.01 4.45
CA ARG A 26 15.20 -0.28 3.74
C ARG A 26 13.86 -0.70 3.13
N TYR A 27 12.75 -0.23 3.69
CA TYR A 27 11.42 -0.52 3.20
C TYR A 27 10.55 0.74 3.28
N CYS A 28 9.66 0.91 2.31
CA CYS A 28 8.61 1.90 2.36
C CYS A 28 7.33 1.25 2.84
N TYR A 29 6.63 1.88 3.79
CA TYR A 29 5.32 1.42 4.23
C TYR A 29 4.21 2.41 3.91
N LYS A 30 3.00 1.87 3.80
CA LYS A 30 1.73 2.60 3.73
C LYS A 30 0.71 1.90 4.61
N ALA A 31 0.20 2.62 5.60
CA ALA A 31 -0.88 2.18 6.46
C ALA A 31 -2.15 2.97 6.12
N GLU A 32 -3.23 2.28 5.81
CA GLU A 32 -4.55 2.85 5.53
C GLU A 32 -5.53 2.34 6.58
N PHE A 33 -6.21 3.26 7.25
CA PHE A 33 -7.36 2.95 8.11
C PHE A 33 -8.62 3.38 7.39
N ILE A 34 -9.45 2.43 6.98
CA ILE A 34 -10.64 2.66 6.17
C ILE A 34 -11.87 2.36 7.04
N ALA A 35 -12.70 3.37 7.30
CA ALA A 35 -13.94 3.22 8.05
C ALA A 35 -15.02 4.13 7.44
N ASP A 36 -16.19 3.55 7.16
CA ASP A 36 -17.36 4.28 6.64
C ASP A 36 -17.10 5.15 5.39
N GLY A 37 -16.27 4.66 4.47
CA GLY A 37 -15.90 5.41 3.26
C GLY A 37 -14.82 6.49 3.47
N TYR A 38 -14.40 6.74 4.71
CA TYR A 38 -13.23 7.58 5.01
C TYR A 38 -11.98 6.72 5.11
N ALA A 39 -10.87 7.21 4.56
CA ALA A 39 -9.57 6.57 4.65
C ALA A 39 -8.55 7.54 5.24
N THR A 40 -7.92 7.16 6.34
CA THR A 40 -6.74 7.84 6.88
C THR A 40 -5.51 7.11 6.37
N VAL A 41 -4.59 7.83 5.72
CA VAL A 41 -3.40 7.25 5.10
C VAL A 41 -2.15 7.80 5.77
N LYS A 42 -1.33 6.90 6.32
CA LYS A 42 0.00 7.20 6.87
C LYS A 42 1.06 6.50 6.03
N ARG A 43 2.17 7.18 5.79
CA ARG A 43 3.29 6.68 4.99
C ARG A 43 4.61 6.95 5.69
N GLY A 44 5.61 6.11 5.46
CA GLY A 44 6.96 6.37 5.91
C GLY A 44 7.94 5.27 5.55
N CYS A 45 9.06 5.28 6.27
CA CYS A 45 10.17 4.35 6.13
C CYS A 45 10.22 3.35 7.27
N LEU A 46 10.68 2.14 6.98
CA LEU A 46 11.05 1.11 7.94
C LEU A 46 12.48 0.66 7.66
N ASN A 47 13.21 0.33 8.73
CA ASN A 47 14.51 -0.32 8.63
C ASN A 47 14.40 -1.84 8.77
N GLU A 48 13.37 -2.30 9.47
CA GLU A 48 13.07 -3.71 9.72
C GLU A 48 11.55 -3.92 9.64
N THR A 49 11.13 -5.13 9.31
CA THR A 49 9.73 -5.54 9.27
C THR A 49 9.50 -6.64 10.29
N ASP A 50 8.38 -6.60 11.00
CA ASP A 50 7.99 -7.68 11.89
C ASP A 50 7.81 -9.00 11.13
N GLY A 51 8.11 -10.11 11.79
CA GLY A 51 7.95 -11.44 11.23
C GLY A 51 6.47 -11.70 10.93
N GLY A 52 6.14 -11.80 9.64
CA GLY A 52 4.78 -12.03 9.16
C GLY A 52 4.38 -11.08 8.05
N ILE A 53 4.92 -9.85 8.01
CA ILE A 53 4.57 -8.86 7.00
C ILE A 53 5.17 -9.22 5.64
N GLN A 54 4.30 -9.43 4.65
CA GLN A 54 4.72 -9.76 3.29
C GLN A 54 5.16 -8.50 2.50
N ILE A 55 6.43 -8.47 2.09
CA ILE A 55 6.97 -7.41 1.23
C ILE A 55 6.41 -7.56 -0.19
N GLY A 56 5.96 -6.45 -0.78
CA GLY A 56 5.36 -6.39 -2.11
C GLY A 56 3.85 -6.69 -2.13
N LEU A 57 3.26 -6.94 -0.95
CA LEU A 57 1.84 -7.21 -0.78
C LEU A 57 1.24 -6.25 0.26
N CYS A 58 -0.09 -6.18 0.26
CA CYS A 58 -0.86 -5.45 1.26
C CYS A 58 -1.63 -6.46 2.10
N GLU A 59 -1.45 -6.39 3.41
CA GLU A 59 -2.23 -7.15 4.37
C GLU A 59 -3.46 -6.34 4.78
N GLU A 60 -4.62 -6.98 4.82
CA GLU A 60 -5.87 -6.38 5.24
C GLU A 60 -6.37 -7.08 6.49
N THR A 61 -6.56 -6.31 7.56
CA THR A 61 -7.11 -6.79 8.82
C THR A 61 -8.45 -6.08 9.06
N PRO A 62 -9.57 -6.82 9.14
CA PRO A 62 -10.82 -6.23 9.54
C PRO A 62 -10.74 -5.81 11.01
N SER A 63 -11.04 -4.56 11.28
CA SER A 63 -11.07 -3.97 12.62
C SER A 63 -12.52 -3.74 13.03
N ASN A 64 -12.95 -4.41 14.10
CA ASN A 64 -14.23 -4.12 14.75
C ASN A 64 -13.99 -3.01 15.79
N LEU A 65 -14.50 -1.82 15.50
CA LEU A 65 -14.41 -0.70 16.44
C LEU A 65 -15.36 -0.96 17.62
N PRO A 66 -14.86 -1.04 18.87
CA PRO A 66 -15.72 -1.29 20.01
C PRO A 66 -16.77 -0.19 20.17
N GLY A 67 -18.03 -0.58 20.28
CA GLY A 67 -19.17 0.34 20.43
C GLY A 67 -19.72 0.91 19.13
N SER A 68 -19.32 0.38 17.98
CA SER A 68 -19.83 0.79 16.68
C SER A 68 -20.13 -0.42 15.78
N ASP A 69 -21.20 -0.33 14.99
CA ASP A 69 -21.46 -1.29 13.89
C ASP A 69 -20.62 -0.98 12.64
N LEU A 70 -19.71 0.00 12.73
CA LEU A 70 -18.82 0.37 11.64
C LEU A 70 -17.78 -0.72 11.38
N ARG A 71 -17.82 -1.24 10.16
CA ARG A 71 -16.75 -2.07 9.62
C ARG A 71 -15.57 -1.19 9.28
N ALA A 72 -14.47 -1.35 10.01
CA ALA A 72 -13.19 -0.76 9.66
C ALA A 72 -12.27 -1.82 9.04
N VAL A 73 -11.37 -1.39 8.18
CA VAL A 73 -10.30 -2.21 7.60
C VAL A 73 -8.98 -1.47 7.79
N GLU A 74 -8.04 -2.13 8.44
CA GLU A 74 -6.64 -1.73 8.48
C GLU A 74 -5.91 -2.42 7.34
N ARG A 75 -5.39 -1.63 6.40
CA ARG A 75 -4.54 -2.12 5.32
C ARG A 75 -3.12 -1.66 5.51
N MET A 76 -2.17 -2.59 5.54
CA MET A 76 -0.74 -2.31 5.64
C MET A 76 -0.01 -2.87 4.42
N CYS A 77 0.70 -2.01 3.69
CA CYS A 77 1.51 -2.40 2.54
C CYS A 77 2.98 -2.07 2.80
N VAL A 78 3.88 -2.97 2.43
CA VAL A 78 5.34 -2.74 2.51
C VAL A 78 6.00 -3.05 1.17
N CYS A 79 6.93 -2.22 0.71
CA CYS A 79 7.59 -2.37 -0.59
C CYS A 79 9.04 -1.83 -0.58
N THR A 80 9.85 -2.23 -1.58
CA THR A 80 11.31 -1.97 -1.65
C THR A 80 11.69 -1.27 -2.95
N THR A 81 10.97 -0.21 -3.32
CA THR A 81 11.28 0.59 -4.51
C THR A 81 11.07 2.06 -4.17
N ASP A 82 11.86 2.95 -4.78
CA ASP A 82 11.75 4.38 -4.52
C ASP A 82 10.30 4.85 -4.78
N LYS A 83 9.70 5.48 -3.77
CA LYS A 83 8.36 6.08 -3.75
C LYS A 83 7.21 5.10 -3.98
N CYS A 84 7.44 3.80 -3.80
CA CYS A 84 6.42 2.78 -4.03
C CYS A 84 5.19 2.92 -3.11
N ASN A 85 5.35 3.53 -1.93
CA ASN A 85 4.27 3.75 -0.97
C ASN A 85 3.30 4.89 -1.35
N LEU A 86 3.43 5.47 -2.56
CA LEU A 86 2.44 6.41 -3.09
C LEU A 86 1.12 5.70 -3.47
N ALA A 87 1.23 4.63 -4.27
CA ALA A 87 0.11 3.95 -4.88
C ALA A 87 -0.78 3.26 -3.82
N SER A 88 -2.11 3.42 -3.91
CA SER A 88 -3.02 2.42 -3.32
C SER A 88 -3.11 1.32 -4.34
N THR A 89 -2.31 0.27 -4.18
CA THR A 89 -2.46 -0.96 -4.96
C THR A 89 -3.73 -1.69 -4.50
N HIS A 90 -4.90 -1.09 -4.75
CA HIS A 90 -6.02 -1.91 -5.16
C HIS A 90 -5.65 -2.44 -6.54
N SER A 91 -5.40 -3.75 -6.59
CA SER A 91 -5.49 -4.75 -7.67
C SER A 91 -6.24 -4.45 -8.98
N ALA A 92 -6.77 -3.25 -9.23
CA ALA A 92 -7.47 -2.84 -10.44
C ALA A 92 -6.58 -2.85 -11.70
N PHE A 93 -5.28 -2.60 -11.59
CA PHE A 93 -4.40 -2.57 -12.77
C PHE A 93 -4.20 -3.95 -13.43
N ILE A 94 -4.26 -5.04 -12.66
CA ILE A 94 -4.10 -6.39 -13.23
C ILE A 94 -5.34 -6.77 -14.06
N ASN A 95 -6.54 -6.43 -13.61
CA ASN A 95 -7.76 -6.72 -14.37
C ASN A 95 -7.84 -5.93 -15.69
N LEU A 96 -7.33 -4.69 -15.73
CA LEU A 96 -7.36 -3.90 -16.97
C LEU A 96 -6.48 -4.53 -18.07
N PHE A 97 -5.28 -5.00 -17.72
CA PHE A 97 -4.38 -5.64 -18.68
C PHE A 97 -4.93 -6.97 -19.22
N VAL A 98 -5.54 -7.79 -18.36
CA VAL A 98 -6.14 -9.06 -18.78
C VAL A 98 -7.30 -8.83 -19.75
N VAL A 99 -8.14 -7.83 -19.50
CA VAL A 99 -9.26 -7.49 -20.40
C VAL A 99 -8.74 -7.01 -21.75
N VAL A 100 -7.72 -6.16 -21.80
CA VAL A 100 -7.15 -5.65 -23.07
C VAL A 100 -6.54 -6.79 -23.90
N ILE A 101 -5.79 -7.70 -23.27
CA ILE A 101 -5.19 -8.85 -23.98
C ILE A 101 -6.28 -9.81 -24.47
N ALA A 102 -7.27 -10.13 -23.63
CA ALA A 102 -8.39 -10.97 -24.03
C ALA A 102 -9.18 -10.36 -25.20
N SER A 103 -9.40 -9.05 -25.18
CA SER A 103 -10.08 -8.33 -26.26
C SER A 103 -9.29 -8.41 -27.58
N PHE A 104 -7.97 -8.27 -27.53
CA PHE A 104 -7.11 -8.36 -28.70
C PHE A 104 -7.10 -9.76 -29.32
N ILE A 105 -7.09 -10.81 -28.49
CA ILE A 105 -7.14 -12.20 -28.98
C ILE A 105 -8.49 -12.47 -29.65
N PHE A 106 -9.61 -12.05 -29.05
CA PHE A 106 -10.93 -12.21 -29.65
C PHE A 106 -11.16 -11.39 -30.93
N TYR A 107 -10.48 -10.25 -31.08
CA TYR A 107 -10.58 -9.43 -32.31
C TYR A 107 -9.75 -9.95 -33.48
N ASN A 108 -8.75 -10.82 -33.21
CA ASN A 108 -7.85 -11.37 -34.22
C ASN A 108 -8.11 -12.87 -34.49
N LEU A 109 -9.21 -13.43 -33.97
CA LEU A 109 -9.68 -14.79 -34.23
C LEU A 109 -10.95 -14.75 -35.09
#